data_AF-A0A6L7YLV4-F1
#
_entry.id   AF-A0A6L7YLV4-F1
#
_cell.length_a   1.000
_cell.length_b   1.000
_cell.length_c   1.000
_cell.angle_alpha   90.00
_cell.angle_beta   90.00
_cell.angle_gamma   90.00
#
_symmetry.space_group_name_H-M   'P 1'
#
loop_
_entity.id
_entity.type
_entity.pdbx_description
1 polymer ?
#
loop_
_entity_poly.entity_id
_entity_poly.type
_entity_poly.pdbx_seq_one_letter_code
_entity_poly.pdbx_strand_id
1 'polypeptide(L)'
;NYLVWEIGKVPDFVMEVASESTADNDLGHKRDLYERLGIQEYWRFDHNDGELYGQPLAGERLVDGVYEPYEILVDEDGSLRGYSELLDMVFYWDGHEFDVLDPETGITLHKITVAEARAQAAEQRIHVAEVRIAEEEARAQAAETRIAEEEARTQEERDARLASEARERELLAEIERLRSLQSER
;
A
#
# COMPACT_ATOMS: atom_id res chain seq x y z
N ASN A 1 -23.85 10.46 8.04
CA ASN A 1 -25.04 10.46 7.16
C ASN A 1 -24.86 9.35 6.14
N TYR A 2 -25.61 8.25 6.27
CA TYR A 2 -25.51 7.11 5.35
C TYR A 2 -26.49 7.32 4.19
N LEU A 3 -25.96 7.48 2.97
CA LEU A 3 -26.74 7.70 1.76
C LEU A 3 -27.11 6.33 1.17
N VAL A 4 -28.13 5.69 1.73
CA VAL A 4 -28.61 4.34 1.36
C VAL A 4 -28.89 4.18 -0.15
N TRP A 5 -29.11 5.29 -0.87
CA TRP A 5 -29.37 5.29 -2.31
C TRP A 5 -28.15 5.03 -3.21
N GLU A 6 -26.91 5.13 -2.71
CA GLU A 6 -25.71 4.79 -3.50
C GLU A 6 -25.29 3.32 -3.36
N ILE A 7 -25.52 2.69 -2.20
CA ILE A 7 -25.04 1.33 -1.88
C ILE A 7 -26.12 0.26 -2.15
N GLY A 8 -27.40 0.64 -2.12
CA GLY A 8 -28.53 -0.26 -2.41
C GLY A 8 -28.82 -1.30 -1.30
N LYS A 9 -28.11 -1.24 -0.18
CA LYS A 9 -28.31 -2.11 1.00
C LYS A 9 -28.19 -1.29 2.28
N VAL A 10 -29.01 -1.62 3.28
CA VAL A 10 -28.81 -1.16 4.66
C VAL A 10 -27.55 -1.81 5.25
N PRO A 11 -26.83 -1.16 6.18
CA PRO A 11 -25.71 -1.78 6.86
C PRO A 11 -26.13 -3.05 7.61
N ASP A 12 -25.25 -4.03 7.71
CA ASP A 12 -25.46 -5.18 8.60
C ASP A 12 -25.04 -4.86 10.05
N PHE A 13 -24.12 -3.90 10.22
CA PHE A 13 -23.53 -3.49 11.49
C PHE A 13 -23.58 -1.97 11.63
N VAL A 14 -23.89 -1.46 12.81
CA VAL A 14 -23.74 -0.04 13.17
C VAL A 14 -23.10 0.07 14.55
N MET A 15 -22.10 0.95 14.69
CA MET A 15 -21.60 1.40 15.99
C MET A 15 -21.75 2.91 16.11
N GLU A 16 -22.33 3.37 17.21
CA GLU A 16 -22.45 4.78 17.55
C GLU A 16 -21.53 5.12 18.72
N VAL A 17 -20.71 6.14 18.54
CA VAL A 17 -19.87 6.72 19.58
C VAL A 17 -20.58 7.94 20.15
N ALA A 18 -20.73 7.99 21.47
CA ALA A 18 -21.39 9.09 22.16
C ALA A 18 -20.64 10.40 21.90
N SER A 19 -21.41 11.46 21.73
CA SER A 19 -20.92 12.83 21.66
C SER A 19 -21.91 13.70 22.43
N GLU A 20 -21.38 14.60 23.28
CA GLU A 20 -22.16 15.53 24.12
C GLU A 20 -23.22 16.31 23.33
N SER A 21 -22.98 16.56 22.04
CA SER A 21 -23.89 17.32 21.17
C SER A 21 -25.14 16.55 20.70
N THR A 22 -25.21 15.23 20.90
CA THR A 22 -26.23 14.35 20.27
C THR A 22 -26.94 13.37 21.21
N ALA A 23 -26.63 13.36 22.51
CA ALA A 23 -27.05 12.30 23.43
C ALA A 23 -28.55 12.27 23.80
N ASP A 24 -29.15 13.43 24.12
CA ASP A 24 -30.42 13.47 24.88
C ASP A 24 -31.70 13.22 24.07
N ASN A 25 -31.67 13.22 22.73
CA ASN A 25 -32.90 13.13 21.90
C ASN A 25 -32.94 11.98 20.87
N ASP A 26 -31.85 11.23 20.68
CA ASP A 26 -31.66 10.42 19.46
C ASP A 26 -31.62 8.90 19.70
N LEU A 27 -31.32 8.44 20.91
CA LEU A 27 -31.04 7.02 21.19
C LEU A 27 -32.22 6.08 20.95
N GLY A 28 -33.40 6.41 21.49
CA GLY A 28 -34.60 5.57 21.30
C GLY A 28 -35.07 5.57 19.85
N HIS A 29 -35.07 6.74 19.21
CA HIS A 29 -35.48 6.90 17.81
C HIS A 29 -34.59 6.12 16.84
N LYS A 30 -33.27 6.12 17.09
CA LYS A 30 -32.28 5.39 16.29
C LYS A 30 -32.38 3.89 16.46
N ARG A 31 -32.48 3.40 17.70
CA ARG A 31 -32.65 1.96 17.97
C ARG A 31 -33.87 1.41 17.22
N ASP A 32 -35.03 2.05 17.38
CA ASP A 32 -36.26 1.60 16.73
C ASP A 32 -36.18 1.71 15.20
N LEU A 33 -35.46 2.72 14.68
CA LEU A 33 -35.21 2.86 13.25
C LEU A 33 -34.33 1.72 12.73
N TYR A 34 -33.21 1.42 13.40
CA TYR A 34 -32.28 0.40 12.97
C TYR A 34 -32.88 -1.01 13.04
N GLU A 35 -33.72 -1.26 14.05
CA GLU A 35 -34.49 -2.51 14.18
C GLU A 35 -35.42 -2.69 12.96
N ARG A 36 -36.21 -1.66 12.63
CA ARG A 36 -37.11 -1.69 11.45
C ARG A 36 -36.36 -1.80 10.12
N LEU A 37 -35.15 -1.26 10.05
CA LEU A 37 -34.29 -1.39 8.87
C LEU A 37 -33.65 -2.77 8.76
N GLY A 38 -33.70 -3.60 9.80
CA GLY A 38 -33.14 -4.94 9.79
C GLY A 38 -31.61 -4.96 9.93
N ILE A 39 -31.02 -3.96 10.57
CA ILE A 39 -29.58 -3.93 10.87
C ILE A 39 -29.29 -5.05 11.88
N GLN A 40 -28.40 -5.98 11.55
CA GLN A 40 -28.18 -7.21 12.31
C GLN A 40 -27.54 -6.95 13.68
N GLU A 41 -26.58 -6.03 13.76
CA GLU A 41 -25.96 -5.62 15.02
C GLU A 41 -25.93 -4.10 15.19
N TYR A 42 -26.30 -3.65 16.40
CA TYR A 42 -26.24 -2.25 16.81
C TYR A 42 -25.44 -2.12 18.11
N TRP A 43 -24.33 -1.40 18.04
CA TRP A 43 -23.44 -1.14 19.17
C TRP A 43 -23.40 0.35 19.53
N ARG A 44 -23.20 0.61 20.81
CA ARG A 44 -23.04 1.95 21.37
C ARG A 44 -21.83 1.96 22.28
N PHE A 45 -21.00 2.98 22.11
CA PHE A 45 -19.84 3.23 22.94
C PHE A 45 -19.89 4.66 23.47
N ASP A 46 -19.63 4.81 24.77
CA ASP A 46 -19.58 6.08 25.47
C ASP A 46 -18.26 6.17 26.24
N HIS A 47 -17.36 7.02 25.76
CA HIS A 47 -16.04 7.21 26.34
C HIS A 47 -16.07 7.93 27.70
N ASN A 48 -17.19 8.54 28.08
CA ASN A 48 -17.38 9.20 29.38
C ASN A 48 -18.03 8.22 30.37
N ASP A 49 -17.57 6.98 30.41
CA ASP A 49 -18.04 5.93 31.31
C ASP A 49 -19.57 5.76 31.37
N GLY A 50 -20.26 5.98 30.24
CA GLY A 50 -21.70 5.83 30.14
C GLY A 50 -22.51 7.01 30.65
N GLU A 51 -21.92 8.19 30.90
CA GLU A 51 -22.66 9.40 31.32
C GLU A 51 -23.80 9.77 30.36
N LEU A 52 -23.63 9.52 29.06
CA LEU A 52 -24.59 9.86 28.02
C LEU A 52 -25.52 8.70 27.68
N TYR A 53 -25.00 7.47 27.64
CA TYR A 53 -25.74 6.28 27.18
C TYR A 53 -26.15 5.31 28.30
N GLY A 54 -25.84 5.64 29.56
CA GLY A 54 -26.12 4.85 30.76
C GLY A 54 -25.12 3.71 31.02
N GLN A 55 -24.31 3.34 30.02
CA GLN A 55 -23.24 2.35 30.12
C GLN A 55 -22.13 2.67 29.09
N PRO A 56 -20.85 2.37 29.40
CA PRO A 56 -19.74 2.71 28.50
C PRO A 56 -19.76 1.90 27.20
N LEU A 57 -20.22 0.65 27.23
CA LEU A 57 -20.29 -0.22 26.06
C LEU A 57 -21.60 -1.02 26.10
N ALA A 58 -22.32 -1.05 24.99
CA ALA A 58 -23.53 -1.86 24.83
C ALA A 58 -23.61 -2.39 23.40
N GLY A 59 -24.01 -3.66 23.26
CA GLY A 59 -24.34 -4.27 21.98
C GLY A 59 -25.74 -4.83 21.98
N GLU A 60 -26.41 -4.82 20.84
CA GLU A 60 -27.69 -5.47 20.59
C GLU A 60 -27.63 -6.21 19.23
N ARG A 61 -28.19 -7.41 19.17
CA ARG A 61 -28.35 -8.21 17.94
C ARG A 61 -29.81 -8.38 17.59
N LEU A 62 -30.11 -8.40 16.30
CA LEU A 62 -31.47 -8.59 15.81
C LEU A 62 -31.82 -10.08 15.78
N VAL A 63 -32.76 -10.49 16.64
CA VAL A 63 -33.29 -11.86 16.70
C VAL A 63 -34.79 -11.82 16.45
N ASP A 64 -35.26 -12.54 15.43
CA ASP A 64 -36.67 -12.57 15.02
C ASP A 64 -37.33 -11.17 14.88
N GLY A 65 -36.54 -10.20 14.42
CA GLY A 65 -36.99 -8.82 14.17
C GLY A 65 -37.03 -7.92 15.40
N VAL A 66 -36.47 -8.37 16.53
CA VAL A 66 -36.37 -7.58 17.77
C VAL A 66 -34.92 -7.55 18.24
N TYR A 67 -34.47 -6.39 18.73
CA TYR A 67 -33.14 -6.31 19.32
C TYR A 67 -33.07 -6.97 20.69
N GLU A 68 -32.15 -7.92 20.83
CA GLU A 68 -31.72 -8.54 22.07
C GLU A 68 -30.32 -8.06 22.47
N PRO A 69 -30.05 -7.76 23.75
CA PRO A 69 -28.73 -7.31 24.18
C PRO A 69 -27.67 -8.41 24.09
N TYR A 70 -26.45 -8.02 23.73
CA TYR A 70 -25.25 -8.81 23.99
C TYR A 70 -24.88 -8.75 25.47
N GLU A 71 -24.28 -9.84 25.95
CA GLU A 71 -23.62 -9.84 27.25
C GLU A 71 -22.32 -9.04 27.16
N ILE A 72 -22.14 -8.09 28.09
CA ILE A 72 -20.89 -7.36 28.26
C ILE A 72 -20.19 -7.94 29.49
N LEU A 73 -19.03 -8.54 29.27
CA LEU A 73 -18.19 -9.08 30.31
C LEU A 73 -17.42 -7.94 30.98
N VAL A 74 -17.30 -8.02 32.30
CA VAL A 74 -16.49 -7.10 33.11
C VAL A 74 -15.34 -7.92 33.71
N ASP A 75 -14.11 -7.54 33.41
CA ASP A 75 -12.92 -8.21 33.89
C ASP A 75 -12.56 -7.76 35.32
N GLU A 76 -11.61 -8.44 35.96
CA GLU A 76 -11.19 -8.15 37.35
C GLU A 76 -10.62 -6.73 37.53
N ASP A 77 -10.04 -6.16 36.47
CA ASP A 77 -9.51 -4.79 36.45
C ASP A 77 -10.58 -3.73 36.12
N GLY A 78 -11.82 -4.14 35.87
CA GLY A 78 -12.93 -3.28 35.50
C GLY A 78 -13.05 -3.01 33.99
N SER A 79 -12.17 -3.58 33.16
CA SER A 79 -12.30 -3.48 31.71
C SER A 79 -13.54 -4.23 31.19
N LEU A 80 -14.11 -3.74 30.09
CA LEU A 80 -15.31 -4.26 29.47
C LEU A 80 -14.97 -5.01 28.18
N ARG A 81 -15.66 -6.12 27.94
CA ARG A 81 -15.58 -6.90 26.70
C ARG A 81 -16.96 -7.25 26.16
N GLY A 82 -17.20 -6.90 24.90
CA GLY A 82 -18.36 -7.35 24.14
C GLY A 82 -17.94 -8.06 22.87
N TYR A 83 -18.44 -9.27 22.62
CA TYR A 83 -18.14 -10.02 21.40
C TYR A 83 -19.23 -9.78 20.34
N SER A 84 -18.82 -9.31 19.16
CA SER A 84 -19.66 -9.18 17.97
C SER A 84 -19.60 -10.49 17.18
N GLU A 85 -20.73 -11.16 17.01
CA GLU A 85 -20.81 -12.42 16.24
C GLU A 85 -20.71 -12.16 14.75
N LEU A 86 -21.24 -11.03 14.27
CA LEU A 86 -21.24 -10.63 12.87
C LEU A 86 -19.84 -10.26 12.39
N LEU A 87 -19.07 -9.55 13.21
CA LEU A 87 -17.70 -9.17 12.87
C LEU A 87 -16.68 -10.23 13.27
N ASP A 88 -17.06 -11.17 14.14
CA ASP A 88 -16.16 -12.12 14.81
C ASP A 88 -15.01 -11.41 15.55
N MET A 89 -15.34 -10.33 16.28
CA MET A 89 -14.38 -9.44 16.94
C MET A 89 -14.82 -9.11 18.36
N VAL A 90 -13.87 -8.79 19.23
CA VAL A 90 -14.14 -8.32 20.60
C VAL A 90 -13.94 -6.82 20.68
N PHE A 91 -14.96 -6.09 21.12
CA PHE A 91 -14.84 -4.70 21.55
C PHE A 91 -14.36 -4.65 22.99
N TYR A 92 -13.28 -3.91 23.22
CA TYR A 92 -12.59 -3.80 24.50
C TYR A 92 -12.52 -2.36 24.95
N TRP A 93 -12.81 -2.10 26.23
CA TRP A 93 -12.68 -0.79 26.86
C TRP A 93 -12.07 -0.93 28.25
N ASP A 94 -10.94 -0.26 28.51
CA ASP A 94 -10.24 -0.33 29.81
C ASP A 94 -10.43 0.92 30.70
N GLY A 95 -11.30 1.85 30.29
CA GLY A 95 -11.45 3.17 30.94
C GLY A 95 -10.57 4.27 30.34
N HIS A 96 -9.68 3.93 29.39
CA HIS A 96 -8.78 4.87 28.75
C HIS A 96 -8.81 4.77 27.22
N GLU A 97 -8.74 3.54 26.69
CA GLU A 97 -8.67 3.27 25.27
C GLU A 97 -9.72 2.24 24.84
N PHE A 98 -10.38 2.54 23.71
CA PHE A 98 -11.29 1.60 23.06
C PHE A 98 -10.51 0.88 21.97
N ASP A 99 -10.53 -0.44 22.02
CA ASP A 99 -9.87 -1.31 21.06
C ASP A 99 -10.83 -2.34 20.46
N VAL A 100 -10.49 -2.80 19.25
CA VAL A 100 -11.13 -3.94 18.61
C VAL A 100 -10.09 -5.05 18.52
N LEU A 101 -10.37 -6.18 19.16
CA LEU A 101 -9.47 -7.31 19.28
C LEU A 101 -9.94 -8.45 18.38
N ASP A 102 -8.98 -9.07 17.70
CA ASP A 102 -9.15 -10.41 17.15
C ASP A 102 -9.29 -11.42 18.32
N PRO A 103 -10.37 -12.21 18.39
CA PRO A 103 -10.63 -13.12 19.51
C PRO A 103 -9.67 -14.31 19.55
N GLU A 104 -9.09 -14.71 18.42
CA GLU A 104 -8.16 -15.84 18.32
C GLU A 104 -6.76 -15.44 18.77
N THR A 105 -6.29 -14.26 18.35
CA THR A 105 -4.92 -13.80 18.58
C THR A 105 -4.78 -12.80 19.72
N GLY A 106 -5.86 -12.12 20.12
CA GLY A 106 -5.85 -11.01 21.07
C GLY A 106 -5.16 -9.75 20.53
N ILE A 107 -4.85 -9.69 19.23
CA ILE A 107 -4.17 -8.56 18.61
C ILE A 107 -5.21 -7.49 18.26
N THR A 108 -4.89 -6.23 18.55
CA THR A 108 -5.77 -5.11 18.20
C THR A 108 -5.75 -4.83 16.70
N LEU A 109 -6.90 -4.51 16.10
CA LEU A 109 -7.01 -4.13 14.68
C LEU A 109 -6.09 -2.95 14.33
N HIS A 110 -5.90 -2.00 15.25
CA HIS A 110 -4.96 -0.88 15.05
C HIS A 110 -3.52 -1.38 14.83
N LYS A 111 -3.06 -2.38 15.60
CA LYS A 111 -1.71 -2.94 15.41
C LYS A 111 -1.57 -3.66 14.07
N ILE A 112 -2.60 -4.36 13.61
CA ILE A 112 -2.60 -5.04 12.30
C ILE A 112 -2.44 -4.02 11.17
N THR A 113 -3.29 -2.99 11.14
CA THR A 113 -3.25 -1.96 10.08
C THR A 113 -1.91 -1.23 10.00
N VAL A 114 -1.30 -0.91 11.15
CA VAL A 114 0.03 -0.29 11.19
C VAL A 114 1.12 -1.25 10.68
N ALA A 115 1.03 -2.54 11.01
CA ALA A 115 1.98 -3.54 10.52
C ALA A 115 1.88 -3.73 9.01
N GLU A 116 0.67 -3.82 8.45
CA GLU A 116 0.41 -3.93 7.02
C GLU A 116 0.94 -2.69 6.26
N ALA A 117 0.65 -1.49 6.75
CA ALA A 117 1.14 -0.25 6.15
C ALA A 117 2.69 -0.21 6.13
N ARG A 118 3.34 -0.70 7.19
CA ARG A 118 4.82 -0.79 7.25
C ARG A 118 5.36 -1.82 6.27
N ALA A 119 4.70 -2.98 6.13
CA ALA A 119 5.08 -4.01 5.19
C ALA A 119 4.99 -3.50 3.75
N GLN A 120 3.86 -2.88 3.38
CA GLN A 120 3.68 -2.27 2.06
C GLN A 120 4.73 -1.19 1.76
N ALA A 121 5.05 -0.33 2.74
CA ALA A 121 6.09 0.68 2.58
C ALA A 121 7.49 0.07 2.41
N ALA A 122 7.78 -1.07 3.05
CA ALA A 122 9.05 -1.78 2.88
C ALA A 122 9.15 -2.43 1.49
N GLU A 123 8.07 -3.06 1.02
CA GLU A 123 7.99 -3.64 -0.33
C GLU A 123 8.19 -2.59 -1.41
N GLN A 124 7.53 -1.43 -1.28
CA GLN A 124 7.72 -0.31 -2.22
C GLN A 124 9.17 0.19 -2.24
N ARG A 125 9.86 0.23 -1.09
CA ARG A 125 11.26 0.63 -1.02
C ARG A 125 12.17 -0.38 -1.72
N ILE A 126 11.91 -1.67 -1.53
CA ILE A 126 12.65 -2.75 -2.22
C ILE A 126 12.46 -2.60 -3.73
N HIS A 127 11.22 -2.47 -4.19
CA HIS A 127 10.92 -2.33 -5.61
C HIS A 127 11.60 -1.09 -6.23
N VAL A 128 11.56 0.05 -5.56
CA VAL A 128 12.26 1.27 -6.02
C VAL A 128 13.77 1.07 -6.05
N ALA A 129 14.35 0.37 -5.08
CA ALA A 129 15.78 0.06 -5.07
C ALA A 129 16.17 -0.87 -6.22
N GLU A 130 15.37 -1.89 -6.51
CA GLU A 130 15.58 -2.81 -7.64
C GLU A 130 15.52 -2.09 -8.97
N VAL A 131 14.53 -1.21 -9.18
CA VAL A 131 14.43 -0.40 -10.40
C VAL A 131 15.66 0.50 -10.57
N ARG A 132 16.14 1.12 -9.48
CA ARG A 132 17.35 1.96 -9.53
C ARG A 132 18.60 1.18 -9.89
N ILE A 133 18.77 -0.02 -9.34
CA ILE A 133 19.90 -0.91 -9.68
C ILE A 133 19.82 -1.29 -11.16
N ALA A 134 18.65 -1.71 -11.65
CA ALA A 134 18.46 -2.06 -13.06
C ALA A 134 18.72 -0.88 -14.01
N GLU A 135 18.30 0.34 -13.63
CA GLU A 135 18.62 1.54 -14.41
C GLU A 135 20.12 1.86 -14.43
N GLU A 136 20.82 1.70 -13.31
CA GLU A 136 22.27 1.91 -13.23
C GLU A 136 23.04 0.88 -14.06
N GLU A 137 22.64 -0.40 -14.00
CA GLU A 137 23.21 -1.47 -14.84
C GLU A 137 23.00 -1.20 -16.33
N ALA A 138 21.79 -0.81 -16.74
CA ALA A 138 21.49 -0.46 -18.11
C ALA A 138 22.32 0.74 -18.61
N ARG A 139 22.52 1.75 -17.75
CA ARG A 139 23.38 2.91 -18.07
C ARG A 139 24.85 2.51 -18.21
N ALA A 140 25.35 1.63 -17.34
CA ALA A 140 26.70 1.11 -17.41
C ALA A 140 26.92 0.35 -18.71
N GLN A 141 26.01 -0.57 -19.06
CA GLN A 141 26.08 -1.35 -20.29
C GLN A 141 26.00 -0.48 -21.55
N ALA A 142 25.15 0.56 -21.54
CA ALA A 142 25.08 1.53 -22.63
C ALA A 142 26.34 2.42 -22.73
N ALA A 143 27.05 2.67 -21.63
CA ALA A 143 28.33 3.37 -21.65
C ALA A 143 29.44 2.48 -22.21
N GLU A 144 29.52 1.21 -21.78
CA GLU A 144 30.46 0.22 -22.31
C GLU A 144 30.29 0.01 -23.81
N THR A 145 29.05 -0.11 -24.28
CA THR A 145 28.74 -0.26 -25.71
C THR A 145 29.26 0.93 -26.52
N ARG A 146 29.04 2.16 -26.03
CA ARG A 146 29.54 3.38 -26.69
C ARG A 146 31.06 3.45 -26.74
N ILE A 147 31.75 3.06 -25.67
CA ILE A 147 33.22 3.01 -25.65
C ILE A 147 33.71 2.02 -26.70
N ALA A 148 33.13 0.82 -26.75
CA ALA A 148 33.51 -0.20 -27.74
C ALA A 148 33.26 0.27 -29.18
N GLU A 149 32.15 0.95 -29.45
CA GLU A 149 31.85 1.54 -30.76
C GLU A 149 32.86 2.62 -31.16
N GLU A 150 33.25 3.49 -30.23
CA GLU A 150 34.26 4.54 -30.48
C GLU A 150 35.66 3.96 -30.72
N GLU A 151 36.05 2.93 -29.97
CA GLU A 151 37.31 2.21 -30.18
C GLU A 151 37.35 1.53 -31.55
N ALA A 152 36.25 0.86 -31.94
CA ALA A 152 36.14 0.23 -33.25
C ALA A 152 36.24 1.25 -34.39
N ARG A 153 35.51 2.38 -34.30
CA ARG A 153 35.61 3.47 -35.29
C ARG A 153 37.03 4.03 -35.39
N THR A 154 37.68 4.25 -34.25
CA THR A 154 39.06 4.76 -34.21
C THR A 154 40.05 3.78 -34.87
N GLN A 155 39.84 2.48 -34.65
CA GLN A 155 40.66 1.43 -35.25
C GLN A 155 40.45 1.35 -36.77
N GLU A 156 39.21 1.39 -37.24
CA GLU A 156 38.89 1.41 -38.67
C GLU A 156 39.51 2.64 -39.38
N GLU A 157 39.44 3.82 -38.77
CA GLU A 157 40.08 5.04 -39.32
C GLU A 157 41.60 4.91 -39.42
N ARG A 158 42.25 4.30 -38.40
CA ARG A 158 43.70 4.03 -38.43
C ARG A 158 44.07 3.04 -39.53
N ASP A 159 43.32 1.96 -39.66
CA ASP A 159 43.58 0.93 -40.66
C ASP A 159 43.37 1.48 -42.09
N ALA A 160 42.32 2.28 -42.29
CA ALA A 160 42.07 2.98 -43.55
C ALA A 160 43.20 3.96 -43.91
N ARG A 161 43.72 4.70 -42.92
CA ARG A 161 44.85 5.61 -43.12
C ARG A 161 46.12 4.86 -43.51
N LEU A 162 46.47 3.78 -42.80
CA LEU A 162 47.63 2.95 -43.12
C LEU A 162 47.50 2.33 -44.52
N ALA A 163 46.32 1.85 -44.91
CA ALA A 163 46.06 1.33 -46.25
C ALA A 163 46.16 2.41 -47.34
N SER A 164 45.80 3.67 -47.04
CA SER A 164 45.99 4.80 -47.95
C SER A 164 47.48 5.13 -48.11
N GLU A 165 48.22 5.24 -47.01
CA GLU A 165 49.66 5.54 -47.02
C GLU A 165 50.47 4.44 -47.74
N ALA A 166 50.07 3.17 -47.59
CA ALA A 166 50.69 2.05 -48.31
C ALA A 166 50.47 2.12 -49.82
N ARG A 167 49.23 2.41 -50.26
CA ARG A 167 48.89 2.58 -51.68
C ARG A 167 49.64 3.74 -52.32
N GLU A 168 49.79 4.85 -51.59
CA GLU A 168 50.57 6.00 -52.05
C GLU A 168 52.05 5.63 -52.26
N ARG A 169 52.65 4.91 -51.30
CA ARG A 169 54.04 4.44 -51.43
C ARG A 169 54.22 3.52 -52.64
N GLU A 170 53.28 2.61 -52.87
CA GLU A 170 53.33 1.68 -54.00
C GLU A 170 53.21 2.43 -55.35
N LEU A 171 52.30 3.40 -55.45
CA LEU A 171 52.17 4.26 -56.63
C LEU A 171 53.42 5.09 -56.90
N LEU A 172 54.02 5.67 -55.85
CA LEU A 172 55.26 6.44 -55.98
C LEU A 172 56.42 5.58 -56.46
N ALA A 173 56.58 4.37 -55.91
CA ALA A 173 57.61 3.42 -56.33
C ALA A 173 57.42 3.00 -57.80
N GLU A 174 56.17 2.79 -58.25
CA GLU A 174 55.90 2.43 -59.64
C GLU A 174 56.15 3.60 -60.60
N ILE A 175 55.79 4.84 -60.22
CA ILE A 175 56.13 6.04 -61.00
C ILE A 175 57.64 6.17 -61.16
N GLU A 176 58.41 5.93 -60.09
CA GLU A 176 59.87 6.00 -60.12
C GLU A 176 60.47 4.93 -61.04
N ARG A 177 59.96 3.69 -60.97
CA ARG A 177 60.34 2.59 -61.87
C ARG A 177 60.05 2.90 -63.34
N LEU A 178 58.88 3.47 -63.65
CA LEU A 178 58.52 3.84 -65.02
C LEU A 178 59.41 4.97 -65.56
N ARG A 179 59.79 5.93 -64.71
CA ARG A 179 60.70 7.02 -65.07
C ARG A 179 62.11 6.51 -65.36
N SER A 180 62.65 5.57 -64.57
CA SER A 180 63.98 5.02 -64.82
C SER A 180 64.04 4.28 -66.16
N LEU A 181 63.03 3.47 -66.48
CA LEU A 181 62.90 2.75 -67.76
C LEU A 181 62.82 3.68 -68.99
N GLN A 182 62.26 4.88 -68.84
CA GLN A 182 62.22 5.88 -69.91
C GLN A 182 63.55 6.63 -70.10
N SER A 183 64.35 6.77 -69.03
CA SER A 183 65.66 7.45 -69.11
C SER A 183 66.79 6.59 -69.70
N GLU A 184 66.60 5.28 -69.81
CA GLU A 184 67.58 4.32 -70.36
C GLU A 184 67.39 4.02 -71.87
N ARG A 185 66.42 4.67 -72.53
CA ARG A 185 66.17 4.57 -73.99
C ARG A 185 66.66 5.82 -74.72
#